data_AF-A0A7V9VJ64-F1
#
_entry.id   AF-A0A7V9VJ64-F1
#
_cell.length_a   1.000
_cell.length_b   1.000
_cell.length_c   1.000
_cell.angle_alpha   90.00
_cell.angle_beta   90.00
_cell.angle_gamma   90.00
#
_symmetry.space_group_name_H-M   'P 1'
#
loop_
_entity.id
_entity.type
_entity.pdbx_description
1 polymer ?
#
loop_
_entity_poly.entity_id
_entity_poly.type
_entity_poly.pdbx_seq_one_letter_code
_entity_poly.pdbx_strand_id
1 'polypeptide(L)'
;MAEEAGYPVDNGPEDESAEDAGFVTVSQERLGQLEADLIVVPDPGENAVSFGAEVFEDNPFWDQLPSVQAGQVLALPQSIYNGGTYLAAELLLRALREALT
;
A
#
# COMPACT_ATOMS: atom_id res chain seq x y z
N MET A 1 -2.01 11.57 -6.16
CA MET A 1 -1.30 10.47 -5.45
C MET A 1 -0.97 10.89 -4.01
N ALA A 2 -0.58 9.96 -3.13
CA ALA A 2 -0.30 10.26 -1.72
C ALA A 2 0.78 11.35 -1.53
N GLU A 3 1.80 11.34 -2.39
CA GLU A 3 2.84 12.39 -2.44
C GLU A 3 2.26 13.77 -2.79
N GLU A 4 1.32 13.84 -3.75
CA GLU A 4 0.65 15.10 -4.13
C GLU A 4 -0.25 15.67 -3.02
N ALA A 5 -0.62 14.82 -2.05
CA ALA A 5 -1.36 15.22 -0.86
C ALA A 5 -0.47 15.58 0.33
N GLY A 6 0.86 15.57 0.15
CA GLY A 6 1.84 15.96 1.17
C GLY A 6 2.20 14.86 2.16
N TYR A 7 1.88 13.59 1.87
CA TYR A 7 2.35 12.48 2.69
C TYR A 7 3.74 12.03 2.24
N PRO A 8 4.70 11.80 3.16
CA PRO A 8 5.97 11.18 2.80
C PRO A 8 5.70 9.75 2.34
N VAL A 9 6.25 9.38 1.19
CA VAL A 9 6.18 8.02 0.64
C VAL A 9 7.60 7.45 0.63
N ASP A 10 7.80 6.33 1.32
CA ASP A 10 9.04 5.56 1.26
C ASP A 10 8.92 4.51 0.15
N ASN A 11 9.79 4.61 -0.86
CA ASN A 11 9.84 3.68 -1.99
C ASN A 11 10.97 2.64 -1.84
N GLY A 12 11.63 2.57 -0.68
CA GLY A 12 12.87 1.81 -0.49
C GLY A 12 14.09 2.39 -1.23
N PRO A 13 15.27 1.74 -1.11
CA PRO A 13 16.47 2.16 -1.83
C PRO A 13 16.32 1.95 -3.34
N GLU A 14 16.70 2.96 -4.13
CA GLU A 14 16.68 2.99 -5.59
C GLU A 14 17.42 1.78 -6.19
N ASP A 15 16.69 0.74 -6.62
CA ASP A 15 17.21 -0.30 -7.50
C ASP A 15 16.47 -0.18 -8.85
N GLU A 16 17.26 0.21 -9.85
CA GLU A 16 16.88 0.64 -11.20
C GLU A 16 16.15 -0.46 -11.98
N SER A 17 14.81 -0.54 -11.94
CA SER A 17 14.01 -1.30 -12.94
C SER A 17 12.51 -0.97 -12.99
N ALA A 18 12.03 0.15 -12.45
CA ALA A 18 10.58 0.42 -12.45
C ALA A 18 10.16 1.90 -12.59
N GLU A 19 11.03 2.78 -13.08
CA GLU A 19 10.74 4.23 -13.11
C GLU A 19 9.71 4.67 -14.18
N ASP A 20 9.24 3.78 -15.06
CA ASP A 20 8.36 4.19 -16.18
C ASP A 20 6.85 4.13 -15.85
N ALA A 21 6.44 3.52 -14.74
CA ALA A 21 5.03 3.23 -14.46
C ALA A 21 4.44 3.85 -13.17
N GLY A 22 5.23 4.59 -12.39
CA GLY A 22 4.77 5.16 -11.11
C GLY A 22 4.64 4.15 -9.96
N PHE A 23 5.34 3.02 -10.06
CA PHE A 23 5.41 1.99 -9.01
C PHE A 23 6.84 1.45 -8.93
N VAL A 24 7.35 1.18 -7.73
CA VAL A 24 8.62 0.48 -7.53
C VAL A 24 8.34 -0.98 -7.17
N THR A 25 9.04 -1.91 -7.83
CA THR A 25 8.97 -3.33 -7.47
C THR A 25 10.08 -3.62 -6.46
N VAL A 26 9.71 -4.03 -5.25
CA VAL A 26 10.65 -4.43 -4.20
C VAL A 26 10.68 -5.94 -4.03
N SER A 27 11.86 -6.50 -3.73
CA SER A 27 11.98 -7.93 -3.40
C SER A 27 11.39 -8.24 -2.02
N GLN A 28 11.01 -9.50 -1.77
CA GLN A 28 10.42 -9.90 -0.48
C GLN A 28 11.39 -9.66 0.70
N GLU A 29 12.69 -9.80 0.49
CA GLU A 29 13.72 -9.53 1.51
C GLU A 29 13.81 -8.05 1.88
N ARG A 30 13.43 -7.16 0.95
CA ARG A 30 13.36 -5.71 1.18
C ARG A 30 12.07 -5.30 1.89
N LEU A 31 10.99 -6.07 1.74
CA LEU A 31 9.73 -5.83 2.45
C LEU A 31 9.98 -5.70 3.96
N GLY A 32 10.73 -6.64 4.56
CA GLY A 32 11.08 -6.62 5.99
C GLY A 32 11.98 -5.47 6.44
N GLN A 33 12.45 -4.63 5.51
CA GLN A 33 13.23 -3.42 5.80
C GLN A 33 12.38 -2.15 5.70
N LEU A 34 11.12 -2.26 5.30
CA LEU A 34 10.23 -1.12 5.17
C LEU A 34 9.72 -0.68 6.56
N GLU A 35 9.89 0.61 6.84
CA GLU A 35 9.35 1.28 8.01
C GLU A 35 8.20 2.17 7.55
N ALA A 36 6.96 1.74 7.80
CA ALA A 36 5.76 2.48 7.45
C ALA A 36 4.83 2.62 8.64
N ASP A 37 4.17 3.77 8.78
CA ASP A 37 3.10 3.97 9.78
C ASP A 37 1.76 3.33 9.35
N LEU A 38 1.56 3.10 8.06
CA LEU A 38 0.34 2.51 7.50
C LEU A 38 0.66 1.81 6.19
N ILE A 39 0.18 0.58 6.04
CA ILE A 39 0.23 -0.15 4.77
C ILE A 39 -1.14 -0.10 4.12
N VAL A 40 -1.21 0.31 2.86
CA VAL A 40 -2.46 0.34 2.09
C VAL A 40 -2.38 -0.70 1.00
N VAL A 41 -3.36 -1.61 0.96
CA VAL A 41 -3.44 -2.67 -0.04
C VAL A 41 -4.76 -2.57 -0.81
N PRO A 42 -4.80 -2.93 -2.10
CA PRO A 42 -6.06 -3.04 -2.81
C PRO A 42 -6.87 -4.21 -2.26
N ASP A 43 -8.12 -3.96 -1.91
CA ASP A 43 -9.13 -4.97 -1.62
C ASP A 43 -9.61 -5.55 -2.96
N PRO A 44 -9.38 -6.85 -3.23
CA PRO A 44 -9.78 -7.49 -4.49
C PRO A 44 -11.31 -7.64 -4.62
N GLY A 45 -12.08 -7.45 -3.55
CA GLY A 45 -13.49 -7.83 -3.49
C GLY A 45 -13.72 -9.33 -3.73
N GLU A 46 -14.99 -9.75 -3.79
CA GLU A 46 -15.37 -11.18 -3.97
C GLU A 46 -14.95 -11.81 -5.31
N ASN A 47 -14.39 -11.06 -6.27
CA ASN A 47 -14.20 -11.53 -7.66
C ASN A 47 -12.85 -11.23 -8.32
N ALA A 48 -11.85 -10.68 -7.62
CA ALA A 48 -10.53 -10.46 -8.22
C ALA A 48 -9.48 -11.48 -7.75
N VAL A 49 -8.61 -11.86 -8.70
CA VAL A 49 -7.39 -12.64 -8.45
C VAL A 49 -6.60 -11.95 -7.35
N SER A 50 -6.17 -12.68 -6.32
CA SER A 50 -5.59 -12.16 -5.09
C SER A 50 -4.57 -11.04 -5.34
N PHE A 51 -4.90 -9.81 -4.96
CA PHE A 51 -4.01 -8.65 -4.92
C PHE A 51 -4.00 -7.96 -3.54
N GLY A 52 -4.75 -8.48 -2.56
CA GLY A 52 -4.86 -7.93 -1.20
C GLY A 52 -3.86 -8.50 -0.20
N ALA A 53 -4.11 -8.29 1.09
CA ALA A 53 -3.27 -8.80 2.19
C ALA A 53 -3.04 -10.33 2.13
N GLU A 54 -3.99 -11.07 1.57
CA GLU A 54 -3.90 -12.52 1.33
C GLU A 54 -2.69 -12.92 0.46
N VAL A 55 -2.20 -12.04 -0.42
CA VAL A 55 -0.99 -12.28 -1.22
C VAL A 55 0.27 -12.30 -0.37
N PHE A 56 0.23 -11.64 0.78
CA PHE A 56 1.35 -11.51 1.70
C PHE A 56 1.29 -12.54 2.84
N GLU A 57 0.24 -13.36 2.94
CA GLU A 57 0.13 -14.42 3.96
C GLU A 57 1.24 -15.48 3.84
N ASP A 58 1.75 -15.72 2.62
CA ASP A 58 2.87 -16.65 2.38
C ASP A 58 4.25 -15.98 2.55
N ASN A 59 4.29 -14.67 2.84
CA ASN A 59 5.53 -13.91 2.98
C ASN A 59 5.97 -13.86 4.46
N PRO A 60 7.08 -14.52 4.85
CA PRO A 60 7.51 -14.58 6.24
C PRO A 60 7.94 -13.22 6.82
N PHE A 61 8.17 -12.22 5.98
CA PHE A 61 8.52 -10.85 6.41
C PHE A 61 7.29 -9.98 6.64
N TRP A 62 6.11 -10.35 6.13
CA TRP A 62 4.88 -9.56 6.28
C TRP A 62 4.47 -9.44 7.75
N ASP A 63 4.40 -10.56 8.47
CA ASP A 63 4.09 -10.58 9.91
C ASP A 63 5.18 -9.92 10.78
N GLN A 64 6.35 -9.62 10.20
CA GLN A 64 7.45 -8.95 10.91
C GLN A 64 7.36 -7.42 10.80
N LEU A 65 6.51 -6.89 9.91
CA LEU A 65 6.38 -5.45 9.73
C LEU A 65 5.72 -4.79 10.94
N PRO A 66 6.27 -3.68 11.46
CA PRO A 66 5.69 -2.97 12.59
C PRO A 66 4.22 -2.57 12.38
N SER A 67 3.87 -2.09 11.18
CA SER A 67 2.51 -1.68 10.83
C SER A 67 1.54 -2.85 10.74
N VAL A 68 1.99 -4.03 10.30
CA VAL A 68 1.17 -5.26 10.30
C VAL A 68 0.90 -5.69 11.73
N GLN A 69 1.94 -5.73 12.57
CA GLN A 69 1.80 -6.09 13.99
C GLN A 69 0.94 -5.10 14.78
N ALA A 70 0.97 -3.82 14.41
CA ALA A 70 0.14 -2.76 14.99
C ALA A 70 -1.31 -2.76 14.45
N GLY A 71 -1.65 -3.63 13.49
CA GLY A 71 -2.96 -3.63 12.85
C GLY A 71 -3.21 -2.44 11.92
N GLN A 72 -2.15 -1.72 11.52
CA GLN A 72 -2.17 -0.57 10.62
C GLN A 72 -2.06 -1.04 9.16
N VAL A 73 -3.03 -1.85 8.74
CA VAL A 73 -3.21 -2.28 7.35
C VAL A 73 -4.60 -1.87 6.89
N LEU A 74 -4.67 -1.03 5.86
CA LEU A 74 -5.90 -0.53 5.28
C LEU A 74 -6.14 -1.16 3.91
N ALA A 75 -7.17 -2.00 3.83
CA ALA A 75 -7.65 -2.53 2.55
C ALA A 75 -8.64 -1.54 1.92
N LEU A 76 -8.42 -1.17 0.66
CA LEU A 76 -9.29 -0.24 -0.09
C LEU A 76 -9.77 -0.84 -1.40
N PRO A 77 -11.06 -0.67 -1.77
CA PRO A 77 -11.57 -1.11 -3.07
C PRO A 77 -10.65 -0.63 -4.21
N GLN A 78 -10.42 -1.48 -5.21
CA GLN A 78 -9.53 -1.14 -6.33
C GLN A 78 -9.95 0.17 -7.04
N SER A 79 -11.25 0.44 -7.11
CA SER A 79 -11.80 1.70 -7.66
C SER A 79 -11.49 2.95 -6.83
N ILE A 80 -11.06 2.79 -5.58
CA ILE A 80 -10.57 3.87 -4.72
C ILE A 80 -9.04 3.90 -4.75
N TYR A 81 -8.39 2.75 -4.55
CA TYR A 81 -6.93 2.61 -4.52
C TYR A 81 -6.26 3.13 -5.79
N ASN A 82 -6.78 2.74 -6.97
CA ASN A 82 -6.27 3.14 -8.29
C ASN A 82 -7.37 3.77 -9.17
N GLY A 83 -8.33 4.48 -8.55
CA GLY A 83 -9.51 4.96 -9.25
C GLY A 83 -9.29 6.06 -10.29
N GLY A 84 -8.17 6.79 -10.23
CA GLY A 84 -7.81 7.83 -11.21
C GLY A 84 -8.79 9.01 -11.35
N THR A 85 -9.77 9.15 -10.44
CA THR A 85 -10.78 10.21 -10.46
C THR A 85 -10.68 11.10 -9.23
N TYR A 86 -11.20 12.33 -9.33
CA TYR A 86 -11.28 13.25 -8.18
C TYR A 86 -12.04 12.64 -6.99
N LEU A 87 -13.16 11.97 -7.26
CA LEU A 87 -13.93 11.30 -6.21
C LEU A 87 -13.13 10.17 -5.55
N ALA A 88 -12.42 9.36 -6.32
CA ALA A 88 -11.56 8.30 -5.76
C ALA A 88 -10.44 8.90 -4.90
N ALA A 89 -9.83 10.02 -5.33
CA ALA A 89 -8.82 10.72 -4.55
C ALA A 89 -9.36 11.25 -3.22
N GLU A 90 -10.54 11.88 -3.21
CA GLU A 90 -11.18 12.35 -1.96
C GLU A 90 -11.50 11.20 -1.00
N LEU A 91 -11.99 10.07 -1.53
CA LEU A 91 -12.29 8.88 -0.73
C LEU A 91 -11.02 8.23 -0.17
N LEU A 92 -9.94 8.16 -0.96
CA LEU A 92 -8.64 7.70 -0.51
C LEU A 92 -8.11 8.58 0.62
N LEU A 93 -8.11 9.91 0.44
CA LEU A 93 -7.63 10.85 1.46
C LEU A 93 -8.43 10.77 2.76
N ARG A 94 -9.75 10.59 2.63
CA ARG A 94 -10.63 10.40 3.79
C ARG A 94 -10.26 9.13 4.55
N ALA A 95 -10.10 8.00 3.85
CA ALA A 95 -9.75 6.73 4.47
C ALA A 95 -8.37 6.78 5.15
N LEU A 96 -7.38 7.42 4.52
CA LEU A 96 -6.06 7.64 5.11
C LEU A 96 -6.13 8.44 6.41
N ARG A 97 -6.93 9.52 6.46
CA ARG A 97 -7.11 10.32 7.68
C ARG A 97 -7.76 9.50 8.79
N GLU A 98 -8.80 8.74 8.49
CA GLU A 98 -9.49 7.90 9.47
C GLU A 98 -8.57 6.81 10.04
N ALA A 99 -7.62 6.28 9.25
CA ALA A 99 -6.67 5.26 9.68
C ALA A 99 -5.47 5.78 10.50
N LEU A 100 -5.12 7.06 10.36
CA LEU A 100 -3.97 7.69 11.01
C LEU A 100 -4.35 8.51 12.27
N THR A 101 -5.61 8.45 12.71
CA THR A 101 -6.12 9.17 13.90
C THR A 101 -6.26 8.22 15.09
#